data_AF-A0A955N3J9-F1
#
_entry.id   AF-A0A955N3J9-F1
#
_cell.length_a   1.000
_cell.length_b   1.000
_cell.length_c   1.000
_cell.angle_alpha   90.00
_cell.angle_beta   90.00
_cell.angle_gamma   90.00
#
_symmetry.space_group_name_H-M   'P 1'
#
loop_
_entity.id
_entity.type
_entity.pdbx_description
1 polymer ?
#
loop_
_entity_poly.entity_id
_entity_poly.type
_entity_poly.pdbx_seq_one_letter_code
_entity_poly.pdbx_strand_id
1 'polypeptide(L)'
;MKNITLSLCMIFAVAVLPGEADSVFALSDMGQATDSEQEAGPVEFEQVVEFERDVHFLNQDGTDVVLPAGGYYVDPVQNGLRLKSADQEEAEAVIVQAEETTHAKSLEAPQAVSLKEGADQQVVMVLLPNGKAIQAVGSSSGIQTRGIVKAFKLGPDALQYIPKVNGIFTTPKLGALTPGGILYVKGEHLGTSKGKINLHLSHPVPQVVALSVEEWSDTKIKAKIPGN
;
A
#
# COMPACT_ATOMS: atom_id res chain seq x y z
N MET A 1 -5.64 22.41 -0.14
CA MET A 1 -6.30 21.27 -0.80
C MET A 1 -5.44 20.05 -0.52
N LYS A 2 -5.98 18.99 0.08
CA LYS A 2 -5.20 17.79 0.41
C LYS A 2 -5.12 16.93 -0.85
N ASN A 3 -3.91 16.67 -1.35
CA ASN A 3 -3.71 15.68 -2.40
C ASN A 3 -3.70 14.31 -1.73
N ILE A 4 -4.56 13.40 -2.19
CA ILE A 4 -4.56 12.00 -1.77
C ILE A 4 -3.84 11.24 -2.88
N THR A 5 -2.70 10.63 -2.55
CA THR A 5 -2.02 9.67 -3.42
C THR A 5 -2.50 8.28 -3.01
N LEU A 6 -3.06 7.55 -3.97
CA LEU A 6 -3.45 6.15 -3.78
C LEU A 6 -2.42 5.29 -4.51
N SER A 7 -1.49 4.70 -3.76
CA SER A 7 -0.57 3.70 -4.30
C SER A 7 -1.22 2.32 -4.21
N LEU A 8 -1.27 1.65 -5.35
CA LEU A 8 -1.85 0.33 -5.48
C LEU A 8 -0.77 -0.62 -6.01
N CYS A 9 -0.32 -1.53 -5.16
CA CYS A 9 0.67 -2.55 -5.52
C CYS A 9 -0.06 -3.80 -6.01
N MET A 10 0.08 -4.14 -7.29
CA MET A 10 -0.41 -5.40 -7.86
C MET A 10 0.77 -6.35 -8.10
N ILE A 11 0.81 -7.44 -7.34
CA ILE A 11 1.73 -8.56 -7.57
C ILE A 11 1.04 -9.52 -8.55
N PHE A 12 1.58 -9.65 -9.75
CA PHE A 12 1.13 -10.64 -10.72
C PHE A 12 2.01 -11.89 -10.62
N ALA A 13 1.41 -13.01 -10.20
CA ALA A 13 2.03 -14.31 -10.38
C ALA A 13 1.85 -14.73 -11.86
N VAL A 14 2.87 -14.53 -12.69
CA VAL A 14 2.91 -15.10 -14.04
C VAL A 14 3.49 -16.51 -13.92
N ALA A 15 2.63 -17.52 -14.01
CA ALA A 15 3.08 -18.89 -14.20
C ALA A 15 3.69 -19.02 -15.61
N VAL A 16 5.01 -18.93 -15.70
CA VAL A 16 5.75 -19.23 -16.93
C VAL A 16 5.75 -20.75 -17.10
N LEU A 17 4.86 -21.26 -17.95
CA LEU A 17 4.93 -22.65 -18.39
C LEU A 17 6.13 -22.77 -19.35
N PRO A 18 7.15 -23.60 -19.05
CA PRO A 18 8.23 -23.84 -19.98
C PRO A 18 7.69 -24.63 -21.17
N GLY A 19 7.54 -23.96 -22.31
CA GLY A 19 7.29 -24.61 -23.60
C GLY A 19 8.62 -25.10 -24.17
N GLU A 20 8.90 -26.40 -24.02
CA GLU A 20 9.88 -27.10 -24.84
C GLU A 20 9.30 -27.31 -26.24
N ALA A 21 9.97 -26.75 -27.25
CA ALA A 21 9.80 -27.12 -28.64
C ALA A 21 10.89 -28.14 -28.98
N ASP A 22 10.53 -29.41 -29.20
CA ASP A 22 10.55 -30.06 -30.52
C ASP A 22 10.38 -31.60 -30.47
N SER A 23 9.50 -32.11 -31.35
CA SER A 23 9.68 -33.31 -32.18
C SER A 23 9.38 -34.76 -31.70
N VAL A 24 8.20 -35.23 -32.15
CA VAL A 24 7.84 -36.51 -32.83
C VAL A 24 7.70 -37.87 -32.06
N PHE A 25 6.55 -38.52 -32.34
CA PHE A 25 6.13 -39.93 -32.16
C PHE A 25 5.70 -40.43 -30.77
N ALA A 26 4.38 -40.55 -30.55
CA ALA A 26 3.65 -41.83 -30.55
C ALA A 26 2.19 -41.59 -30.14
N LEU A 27 1.26 -42.07 -30.98
CA LEU A 27 -0.14 -42.28 -30.60
C LEU A 27 -0.16 -43.40 -29.56
N SER A 28 -0.33 -43.06 -28.28
CA SER A 28 -0.95 -43.92 -27.28
C SER A 28 -1.26 -43.13 -26.02
N ASP A 29 -2.47 -43.35 -25.54
CA ASP A 29 -3.00 -43.05 -24.22
C ASP A 29 -3.76 -41.74 -24.02
N MET A 30 -5.09 -41.89 -23.89
CA MET A 30 -6.04 -40.89 -23.41
C MET A 30 -5.80 -40.66 -21.91
N GLY A 31 -4.71 -39.99 -21.56
CA GLY A 31 -4.47 -39.46 -20.23
C GLY A 31 -5.38 -38.26 -19.96
N GLN A 32 -6.24 -38.37 -18.95
CA GLN A 32 -7.16 -37.33 -18.50
C GLN A 32 -6.47 -35.97 -18.37
N ALA A 33 -7.08 -34.94 -18.96
CA ALA A 33 -6.80 -33.55 -18.61
C ALA A 33 -7.07 -33.39 -17.11
N THR A 34 -6.00 -33.34 -16.33
CA THR A 34 -6.06 -32.93 -14.94
C THR A 34 -6.14 -31.42 -14.95
N ASP A 35 -7.37 -30.92 -14.97
CA ASP A 35 -7.71 -29.54 -14.61
C ASP A 35 -7.24 -29.30 -13.17
N SER A 36 -5.94 -29.08 -13.03
CA SER A 36 -5.35 -28.59 -11.79
C SER A 36 -5.63 -27.09 -11.78
N GLU A 37 -6.86 -26.73 -11.45
CA GLU A 37 -7.19 -25.42 -10.91
C GLU A 37 -6.32 -25.24 -9.67
N GLN A 38 -5.12 -24.70 -9.88
CA GLN A 38 -4.27 -24.24 -8.83
C GLN A 38 -5.01 -23.06 -8.21
N GLU A 39 -5.76 -23.33 -7.13
CA GLU A 39 -6.38 -22.32 -6.29
C GLU A 39 -5.32 -21.27 -5.99
N ALA A 40 -5.45 -20.10 -6.61
CA ALA A 40 -4.65 -18.95 -6.26
C ALA A 40 -4.95 -18.67 -4.79
N GLY A 41 -4.00 -19.03 -3.92
CA GLY A 41 -4.09 -18.74 -2.49
C GLY A 41 -4.41 -17.27 -2.28
N PRO A 42 -5.05 -16.91 -1.16
CA PRO A 42 -5.37 -15.53 -0.86
C PRO A 42 -4.11 -14.67 -0.98
N VAL A 43 -4.14 -13.68 -1.87
CA VAL A 43 -3.05 -12.72 -2.03
C VAL A 43 -3.00 -11.89 -0.76
N GLU A 44 -2.00 -12.14 0.09
CA GLU A 44 -1.75 -11.31 1.26
C GLU A 44 -1.23 -9.96 0.78
N PHE A 45 -2.05 -8.92 0.94
CA PHE A 45 -1.62 -7.55 0.66
C PHE A 45 -0.76 -7.09 1.82
N GLU A 46 0.55 -7.13 1.63
CA GLU A 46 1.48 -6.46 2.54
C GLU A 46 1.15 -4.96 2.58
N GLN A 47 1.01 -4.42 3.79
CA GLN A 47 0.49 -3.07 3.97
C GLN A 47 1.64 -2.06 3.90
N VAL A 48 1.67 -1.32 2.80
CA VAL A 48 2.66 -0.29 2.53
C VAL A 48 2.09 1.08 2.88
N VAL A 49 2.85 1.88 3.64
CA VAL A 49 2.61 3.32 3.82
C VAL A 49 3.50 4.11 2.90
N GLU A 50 3.01 5.22 2.35
CA GLU A 50 3.77 6.04 1.40
C GLU A 50 4.06 7.44 1.98
N PHE A 51 5.31 7.88 1.85
CA PHE A 51 5.73 9.23 2.20
C PHE A 51 6.07 10.03 0.93
N GLU A 52 5.45 11.21 0.79
CA GLU A 52 5.69 12.10 -0.36
C GLU A 52 7.00 12.89 -0.27
N ARG A 53 7.59 12.97 0.92
CA ARG A 53 8.79 13.74 1.24
C ARG A 53 9.54 13.00 2.34
N ASP A 54 10.78 13.41 2.57
CA ASP A 54 11.55 12.93 3.71
C ASP A 54 10.80 13.26 5.01
N VAL A 55 10.78 12.28 5.92
CA VAL A 55 10.11 12.40 7.21
C VAL A 55 11.10 12.04 8.32
N HIS A 56 11.21 12.95 9.27
CA HIS A 56 12.01 12.82 10.47
C HIS A 56 11.18 12.15 11.56
N PHE A 57 11.74 11.10 12.17
CA PHE A 57 11.17 10.40 13.32
C PHE A 57 12.21 10.33 14.44
N LEU A 58 11.77 10.16 15.68
CA LEU A 58 12.67 9.79 16.77
C LEU A 58 12.86 8.28 16.78
N ASN A 59 14.08 7.81 17.01
CA ASN A 59 14.35 6.41 17.36
C ASN A 59 14.09 6.17 18.86
N GLN A 60 14.26 4.92 19.31
CA GLN A 60 14.06 4.56 20.73
C GLN A 60 15.00 5.30 21.70
N ASP A 61 16.15 5.76 21.21
CA ASP A 61 17.12 6.56 21.97
C ASP A 61 16.80 8.07 21.96
N GLY A 62 15.70 8.48 21.30
CA GLY A 62 15.34 9.88 21.11
C GLY A 62 16.22 10.64 20.12
N THR A 63 17.00 9.92 19.31
CA THR A 63 17.80 10.48 18.20
C THR A 63 16.94 10.63 16.96
N ASP A 64 17.16 11.71 16.21
CA ASP A 64 16.47 11.97 14.95
C ASP A 64 16.94 10.99 13.85
N VAL A 65 15.98 10.40 13.14
CA VAL A 65 16.21 9.52 12.00
C VAL A 65 15.36 9.98 10.84
N VAL A 66 16.00 10.12 9.68
CA VAL A 66 15.36 10.57 8.45
C VAL A 66 14.99 9.37 7.59
N LEU A 67 13.70 9.25 7.27
CA LEU A 67 13.22 8.31 6.26
C LEU A 67 13.00 9.06 4.95
N PRO A 68 13.67 8.67 3.86
CA PRO A 68 13.41 9.22 2.54
C PRO A 68 11.95 9.10 2.10
N ALA A 69 11.53 9.93 1.14
CA ALA A 69 10.27 9.70 0.44
C ALA A 69 10.24 8.29 -0.21
N GLY A 70 9.11 7.59 -0.13
CA GLY A 70 8.96 6.24 -0.67
C GLY A 70 7.90 5.40 0.03
N GLY A 71 7.78 4.14 -0.40
CA GLY A 71 6.92 3.14 0.25
C GLY A 71 7.64 2.41 1.39
N TYR A 72 6.94 2.16 2.50
CA TYR A 72 7.48 1.43 3.65
C TYR A 72 6.51 0.38 4.16
N TYR A 73 7.02 -0.81 4.42
CA TYR A 73 6.37 -1.80 5.25
C TYR A 73 6.51 -1.39 6.72
N VAL A 74 5.42 -1.49 7.47
CA VAL A 74 5.38 -1.07 8.88
C VAL A 74 4.98 -2.24 9.75
N ASP A 75 5.91 -2.70 10.58
CA ASP A 75 5.67 -3.74 11.56
C ASP A 75 5.70 -3.19 12.98
N PRO A 76 4.77 -3.63 13.85
CA PRO A 76 4.86 -3.33 15.28
C PRO A 76 6.01 -4.13 15.90
N VAL A 77 6.87 -3.46 16.69
CA VAL A 77 7.92 -4.10 17.48
C VAL A 77 7.83 -3.66 18.94
N GLN A 78 8.59 -4.32 19.82
CA GLN A 78 8.63 -3.92 21.23
C GLN A 78 9.12 -2.47 21.34
N ASN A 79 8.29 -1.59 21.90
CA ASN A 79 8.55 -0.17 22.11
C ASN A 79 8.76 0.66 20.81
N GLY A 80 8.17 0.27 19.68
CA GLY A 80 8.35 1.04 18.45
C GLY A 80 7.61 0.50 17.23
N LEU A 81 7.88 1.14 16.09
CA LEU A 81 7.51 0.66 14.76
C LEU A 81 8.78 0.39 13.97
N ARG A 82 8.84 -0.75 13.31
CA ARG A 82 9.91 -1.09 12.36
C ARG A 82 9.44 -0.74 10.96
N LEU A 83 10.17 0.14 10.28
CA LEU A 83 9.92 0.55 8.91
C LEU A 83 10.99 -0.05 7.99
N LYS A 84 10.56 -0.83 7.00
CA LYS A 84 11.42 -1.38 5.94
C LYS A 84 11.01 -0.78 4.61
N SER A 85 11.97 -0.30 3.82
CA SER A 85 11.69 0.22 2.48
C SER A 85 11.02 -0.85 1.61
N ALA A 86 9.92 -0.50 0.96
CA ALA A 86 9.26 -1.34 -0.03
C ALA A 86 9.94 -1.26 -1.40
N ASP A 87 10.68 -0.18 -1.66
CA ASP A 87 11.35 0.07 -2.93
C ASP A 87 12.79 -0.49 -2.95
N GLN A 88 13.36 -0.84 -1.78
CA GLN A 88 14.73 -1.32 -1.63
C GLN A 88 14.78 -2.59 -0.79
N GLU A 89 14.96 -3.74 -1.45
CA GLU A 89 14.93 -5.06 -0.79
C GLU A 89 16.05 -5.22 0.25
N GLU A 90 17.23 -4.66 -0.03
CA GLU A 90 18.44 -4.71 0.82
C GLU A 90 18.54 -3.57 1.84
N ALA A 91 17.56 -2.65 1.91
CA ALA A 91 17.60 -1.58 2.89
C ALA A 91 17.43 -2.11 4.32
N GLU A 92 18.28 -1.64 5.23
CA GLU A 92 18.14 -1.92 6.66
C GLU A 92 16.82 -1.35 7.20
N ALA A 93 16.16 -2.12 8.05
CA ALA A 93 14.92 -1.67 8.68
C ALA A 93 15.23 -0.69 9.82
N VAL A 94 14.47 0.41 9.86
CA VAL A 94 14.62 1.47 10.87
C VAL A 94 13.58 1.27 11.95
N ILE A 95 13.99 1.33 13.23
CA ILE A 95 13.06 1.30 14.36
C ILE A 95 12.83 2.71 14.88
N VAL A 96 11.58 3.18 14.80
CA VAL A 96 11.17 4.49 15.32
C VAL A 96 10.42 4.33 16.63
N GLN A 97 10.56 5.32 17.50
CA GLN A 97 9.81 5.45 18.74
C GLN A 97 8.33 5.60 18.42
N ALA A 98 7.52 4.84 19.15
CA ALA A 98 6.08 4.87 19.02
C ALA A 98 5.42 4.76 20.39
N GLU A 99 4.20 5.28 20.48
CA GLU A 99 3.37 5.25 21.68
C GLU A 99 2.18 4.31 21.45
N GLU A 100 1.76 3.63 22.51
CA GLU A 100 0.51 2.87 22.50
C GLU A 100 -0.69 3.82 22.57
N THR A 101 -1.67 3.57 21.71
CA THR A 101 -2.95 4.29 21.67
C THR A 101 -4.09 3.30 21.43
N THR A 102 -5.30 3.80 21.25
CA THR A 102 -6.50 2.97 21.06
C THR A 102 -7.32 3.44 19.87
N HIS A 103 -8.07 2.52 19.26
CA HIS A 103 -9.01 2.82 18.19
C HIS A 103 -10.36 2.10 18.36
N ALA A 104 -11.41 2.69 17.78
CA ALA A 104 -12.77 2.13 17.80
C ALA A 104 -13.03 1.12 16.66
N LYS A 105 -12.16 1.05 15.65
CA LYS A 105 -12.36 0.19 14.48
C LYS A 105 -12.25 -1.30 14.85
N SER A 106 -13.22 -2.11 14.44
CA SER A 106 -13.09 -3.57 14.51
C SER A 106 -12.25 -4.06 13.34
N LEU A 107 -11.21 -4.86 13.63
CA LEU A 107 -10.25 -5.36 12.66
C LEU A 107 -10.04 -6.85 12.88
N GLU A 108 -10.00 -7.62 11.80
CA GLU A 108 -9.69 -9.06 11.81
C GLU A 108 -8.17 -9.31 11.77
N ALA A 109 -7.42 -8.37 11.19
CA ALA A 109 -5.96 -8.42 11.10
C ALA A 109 -5.36 -7.01 11.35
N PRO A 110 -4.07 -6.92 11.71
CA PRO A 110 -3.39 -5.63 11.84
C PRO A 110 -3.51 -4.77 10.58
N GLN A 111 -3.58 -3.45 10.76
CA GLN A 111 -3.66 -2.48 9.67
C GLN A 111 -2.69 -1.30 9.86
N ALA A 112 -1.65 -1.20 9.04
CA ALA A 112 -0.79 -0.04 8.92
C ALA A 112 -1.51 1.09 8.17
N VAL A 113 -1.43 2.29 8.73
CA VAL A 113 -2.00 3.51 8.16
C VAL A 113 -1.03 4.67 8.33
N SER A 114 -1.07 5.60 7.39
CA SER A 114 -0.37 6.87 7.52
C SER A 114 -1.31 8.04 7.26
N LEU A 115 -1.17 9.07 8.07
CA LEU A 115 -2.04 10.23 8.10
C LEU A 115 -1.19 11.50 8.13
N LYS A 116 -1.57 12.49 7.32
CA LYS A 116 -1.00 13.84 7.38
C LYS A 116 -1.82 14.72 8.29
N GLU A 117 -1.17 15.27 9.31
CA GLU A 117 -1.77 16.25 10.21
C GLU A 117 -1.10 17.62 10.00
N GLY A 118 -1.92 18.64 9.74
CA GLY A 118 -1.38 19.95 9.38
C GLY A 118 -0.54 19.93 8.08
N ALA A 119 0.44 20.82 8.02
CA ALA A 119 1.31 20.98 6.84
C ALA A 119 2.62 20.17 6.93
N ASP A 120 2.97 19.71 8.13
CA ASP A 120 4.31 19.22 8.43
C ASP A 120 4.34 17.92 9.24
N GLN A 121 3.24 17.54 9.91
CA GLN A 121 3.23 16.38 10.78
C GLN A 121 2.76 15.14 10.00
N GLN A 122 3.56 14.08 10.09
CA GLN A 122 3.26 12.78 9.54
C GLN A 122 3.00 11.81 10.69
N VAL A 123 1.85 11.15 10.69
CA VAL A 123 1.52 10.12 11.66
C VAL A 123 1.57 8.77 10.96
N VAL A 124 2.29 7.82 11.53
CA VAL A 124 2.30 6.43 11.11
C VAL A 124 1.76 5.61 12.26
N MET A 125 0.86 4.68 11.96
CA MET A 125 0.24 3.89 13.00
C MET A 125 -0.08 2.49 12.50
N VAL A 126 0.13 1.50 13.36
CA VAL A 126 -0.38 0.14 13.16
C VAL A 126 -1.56 -0.05 14.09
N LEU A 127 -2.74 -0.24 13.49
CA LEU A 127 -3.95 -0.63 14.16
C LEU A 127 -3.90 -2.13 14.42
N LEU A 128 -4.17 -2.56 15.65
CA LEU A 128 -4.15 -3.97 16.05
C LEU A 128 -5.58 -4.45 16.33
N PRO A 129 -5.85 -5.76 16.18
CA PRO A 129 -7.07 -6.33 16.72
C PRO A 129 -7.25 -5.95 18.21
N ASN A 130 -8.51 -5.88 18.66
CA ASN A 130 -8.91 -5.47 20.02
C ASN A 130 -8.82 -3.97 20.34
N GLY A 131 -8.78 -3.11 19.32
CA GLY A 131 -8.86 -1.66 19.52
C GLY A 131 -7.59 -1.03 20.08
N LYS A 132 -6.45 -1.71 19.96
CA LYS A 132 -5.13 -1.18 20.33
C LYS A 132 -4.42 -0.65 19.10
N ALA A 133 -3.56 0.34 19.25
CA ALA A 133 -2.73 0.83 18.17
C ALA A 133 -1.35 1.23 18.68
N ILE A 134 -0.37 1.19 17.78
CA ILE A 134 0.99 1.69 18.04
C ILE A 134 1.24 2.82 17.04
N GLN A 135 1.57 4.00 17.53
CA GLN A 135 1.64 5.23 16.74
C GLN A 135 3.00 5.91 16.86
N ALA A 136 3.62 6.21 15.73
CA ALA A 136 4.78 7.10 15.64
C ALA A 136 4.37 8.44 15.01
N VAL A 137 4.94 9.52 15.52
CA VAL A 137 4.74 10.88 15.00
C VAL A 137 6.07 11.39 14.46
N GLY A 138 6.06 11.79 13.20
CA GLY A 138 7.19 12.39 12.49
C GLY A 138 6.86 13.76 11.92
N SER A 139 7.87 14.42 11.38
CA SER A 139 7.79 15.76 10.79
C SER A 139 8.56 15.84 9.47
N SER A 140 8.05 16.58 8.48
CA SER A 140 8.76 16.85 7.24
C SER A 140 9.80 17.99 7.32
N SER A 141 9.75 18.82 8.38
CA SER A 141 10.68 19.95 8.58
C SER A 141 11.77 19.67 9.62
N GLY A 142 11.73 18.49 10.23
CA GLY A 142 12.69 18.06 11.24
C GLY A 142 12.16 18.20 12.67
N ILE A 143 12.64 17.34 13.56
CA ILE A 143 12.22 17.34 14.95
C ILE A 143 13.07 18.34 15.74
N GLN A 144 12.54 19.55 15.95
CA GLN A 144 13.14 20.49 16.90
C GLN A 144 12.63 20.21 18.31
N THR A 145 13.55 19.83 19.22
CA THR A 145 13.30 19.51 20.63
C THR A 145 12.94 20.74 21.49
N ARG A 146 11.89 21.48 21.11
CA ARG A 146 11.42 22.67 21.87
C ARG A 146 10.06 22.50 22.55
N GLY A 147 9.62 21.27 22.81
CA GLY A 147 8.42 21.04 23.62
C GLY A 147 7.98 19.58 23.66
N ILE A 148 7.12 19.27 24.64
CA ILE A 148 6.45 17.98 24.79
C ILE A 148 5.51 17.80 23.57
N VAL A 149 5.78 16.80 22.73
CA VAL A 149 4.85 16.37 21.69
C VAL A 149 3.64 15.77 22.38
N LYS A 150 2.45 16.33 22.14
CA LYS A 150 1.22 15.76 22.70
C LYS A 150 0.89 14.46 21.96
N ALA A 151 0.68 13.39 22.71
CA ALA A 151 0.08 12.15 22.20
C ALA A 151 -1.21 12.48 21.45
N PHE A 152 -1.27 12.11 20.17
CA PHE A 152 -2.42 12.37 19.33
C PHE A 152 -3.52 11.34 19.64
N LYS A 153 -4.67 11.81 20.12
CA LYS A 153 -5.85 10.96 20.28
C LYS A 153 -6.64 11.01 18.98
N LEU A 154 -6.70 9.88 18.28
CA LEU A 154 -7.66 9.68 17.21
C LEU A 154 -9.07 9.82 17.79
N GLY A 155 -9.78 10.86 17.37
CA GLY A 155 -11.21 10.93 17.60
C GLY A 155 -11.90 9.73 16.95
N PRO A 156 -13.07 9.29 17.46
CA PRO A 156 -13.80 8.16 16.90
C PRO A 156 -14.10 8.31 15.40
N ASP A 157 -14.17 9.56 14.90
CA ASP A 157 -14.46 9.86 13.50
C ASP A 157 -13.22 9.92 12.60
N ALA A 158 -12.01 10.03 13.16
CA ALA A 158 -10.78 10.18 12.36
C ALA A 158 -10.45 8.93 11.54
N LEU A 159 -10.90 7.75 11.99
CA LEU A 159 -10.71 6.47 11.30
C LEU A 159 -11.85 6.10 10.36
N GLN A 160 -12.97 6.82 10.39
CA GLN A 160 -14.06 6.60 9.43
C GLN A 160 -13.62 6.96 8.00
N TYR A 161 -12.64 7.85 7.84
CA TYR A 161 -12.19 8.33 6.53
C TYR A 161 -10.97 7.59 5.96
N ILE A 162 -10.67 6.38 6.43
CA ILE A 162 -9.60 5.57 5.82
C ILE A 162 -10.14 5.01 4.49
N PRO A 163 -9.50 5.31 3.34
CA PRO A 163 -9.89 4.74 2.06
C PRO A 163 -9.81 3.22 2.11
N LYS A 164 -10.89 2.56 1.72
CA LYS A 164 -10.99 1.10 1.61
C LYS A 164 -11.21 0.73 0.16
N VAL A 165 -10.28 -0.01 -0.43
CA VAL A 165 -10.44 -0.56 -1.79
C VAL A 165 -11.17 -1.89 -1.68
N ASN A 166 -12.36 -1.98 -2.27
CA ASN A 166 -13.22 -3.15 -2.24
C ASN A 166 -13.07 -4.01 -3.51
N GLY A 167 -12.50 -3.47 -4.59
CA GLY A 167 -12.25 -4.24 -5.82
C GLY A 167 -11.64 -3.40 -6.93
N ILE A 168 -10.92 -4.06 -7.82
CA ILE A 168 -10.27 -3.44 -8.97
C ILE A 168 -10.64 -4.23 -10.22
N PHE A 169 -11.07 -3.53 -11.27
CA PHE A 169 -11.56 -4.11 -12.51
C PHE A 169 -10.92 -3.42 -13.71
N THR A 170 -10.71 -4.15 -14.81
CA THR A 170 -10.20 -3.58 -16.07
C THR A 170 -11.13 -3.89 -17.23
N THR A 171 -11.16 -3.00 -18.23
CA THR A 171 -11.83 -3.24 -19.52
C THR A 171 -10.86 -2.97 -20.68
N PRO A 172 -10.69 -3.90 -21.66
CA PRO A 172 -11.39 -5.20 -21.78
C PRO A 172 -11.05 -6.17 -20.64
N LYS A 173 -11.96 -7.13 -20.40
CA LYS A 173 -11.87 -8.12 -19.29
C LYS A 173 -10.76 -9.15 -19.50
N LEU A 174 -10.17 -9.20 -20.70
CA LEU A 174 -8.99 -10.02 -20.99
C LEU A 174 -7.78 -9.37 -20.30
N GLY A 175 -7.15 -10.15 -19.43
CA GLY A 175 -6.17 -9.70 -18.44
C GLY A 175 -5.04 -8.81 -18.98
N ALA A 176 -4.45 -8.09 -18.03
CA ALA A 176 -3.30 -7.19 -18.19
C ALA A 176 -3.62 -5.89 -18.94
N LEU A 177 -3.80 -4.83 -18.14
CA LEU A 177 -3.29 -3.47 -18.36
C LEU A 177 -2.99 -3.07 -19.80
N THR A 178 -3.98 -3.27 -20.67
CA THR A 178 -3.76 -3.11 -22.10
C THR A 178 -3.61 -1.63 -22.36
N PRO A 179 -2.63 -1.19 -23.17
CA PRO A 179 -2.50 0.22 -23.52
C PRO A 179 -3.84 0.77 -24.03
N GLY A 180 -4.32 1.86 -23.44
CA GLY A 180 -5.64 2.43 -23.72
C GLY A 180 -6.84 1.80 -22.98
N GLY A 181 -6.62 0.76 -22.19
CA GLY A 181 -7.62 0.14 -21.32
C GLY A 181 -8.08 1.06 -20.19
N ILE A 182 -9.18 0.71 -19.54
CA ILE A 182 -9.75 1.46 -18.41
C ILE A 182 -9.64 0.63 -17.14
N LEU A 183 -9.06 1.23 -16.10
CA LEU A 183 -9.04 0.74 -14.73
C LEU A 183 -10.21 1.34 -13.95
N TYR A 184 -10.96 0.49 -13.26
CA TYR A 184 -12.00 0.86 -12.32
C TYR A 184 -11.58 0.40 -10.92
N VAL A 185 -11.41 1.33 -10.00
CA VAL A 185 -11.20 1.04 -8.58
C VAL A 185 -12.52 1.34 -7.86
N LYS A 186 -13.08 0.34 -7.18
CA LYS A 186 -14.27 0.50 -6.33
C LYS A 186 -13.86 0.45 -4.87
N GLY A 187 -14.42 1.31 -4.06
CA GLY A 187 -14.07 1.42 -2.65
C GLY A 187 -15.03 2.25 -1.83
N GLU A 188 -14.57 2.67 -0.67
CA GLU A 188 -15.23 3.58 0.28
C GLU A 188 -14.20 4.61 0.74
N HIS A 189 -14.63 5.84 0.98
CA HIS A 189 -13.77 6.94 1.45
C HIS A 189 -12.54 7.17 0.56
N LEU A 190 -12.67 6.94 -0.75
CA LEU A 190 -11.61 7.21 -1.73
C LEU A 190 -11.36 8.71 -1.91
N GLY A 191 -12.18 9.56 -1.28
CA GLY A 191 -12.12 11.01 -1.36
C GLY A 191 -12.82 11.55 -2.60
N THR A 192 -13.02 12.86 -2.62
CA THR A 192 -13.74 13.56 -3.71
C THR A 192 -12.86 14.46 -4.55
N SER A 193 -11.59 14.64 -4.15
CA SER A 193 -10.60 15.42 -4.87
C SER A 193 -9.87 14.57 -5.90
N LYS A 194 -9.80 15.04 -7.15
CA LYS A 194 -8.99 14.39 -8.19
C LYS A 194 -7.50 14.42 -7.78
N GLY A 195 -6.97 13.27 -7.36
CA GLY A 195 -5.57 13.05 -7.07
C GLY A 195 -4.80 12.46 -8.26
N LYS A 196 -3.52 12.17 -8.05
CA LYS A 196 -2.74 11.30 -8.94
C LYS A 196 -2.90 9.86 -8.46
N ILE A 197 -3.08 8.94 -9.40
CA ILE A 197 -3.03 7.49 -9.12
C ILE A 197 -1.77 6.95 -9.78
N ASN A 198 -0.92 6.37 -8.95
CA ASN A 198 0.23 5.63 -9.37
C ASN A 198 -0.11 4.15 -9.24
N LEU A 199 -0.09 3.43 -10.36
CA LEU A 199 -0.20 1.99 -10.36
C LEU A 199 1.20 1.41 -10.28
N HIS A 200 1.49 0.67 -9.21
CA HIS A 200 2.75 -0.02 -9.02
C HIS A 200 2.60 -1.46 -9.51
N LEU A 201 3.30 -1.78 -10.59
CA LEU A 201 3.30 -3.12 -11.20
C LEU A 201 4.57 -3.85 -10.80
N SER A 202 4.43 -4.90 -10.01
CA SER A 202 5.57 -5.56 -9.36
C SER A 202 6.24 -6.64 -10.23
N HIS A 203 5.88 -6.80 -11.51
CA HIS A 203 6.42 -7.87 -12.34
C HIS A 203 6.37 -7.59 -13.86
N PRO A 204 7.38 -8.00 -14.65
CA PRO A 204 8.70 -8.52 -14.28
C PRO A 204 9.74 -7.42 -13.96
N VAL A 205 9.40 -6.16 -14.22
CA VAL A 205 10.20 -4.97 -13.84
C VAL A 205 9.26 -4.02 -13.12
N PRO A 206 9.63 -3.50 -11.93
CA PRO A 206 8.84 -2.49 -11.24
C PRO A 206 8.59 -1.31 -12.17
N GLN A 207 7.34 -1.11 -12.55
CA GLN A 207 6.94 0.04 -13.36
C GLN A 207 5.87 0.82 -12.62
N VAL A 208 6.13 2.11 -12.45
CA VAL A 208 5.13 3.07 -11.99
C VAL A 208 4.44 3.64 -13.22
N VAL A 209 3.19 3.23 -13.43
CA VAL A 209 2.39 3.74 -14.53
C VAL A 209 1.47 4.83 -13.99
N ALA A 210 1.72 6.07 -14.43
CA ALA A 210 0.84 7.19 -14.14
C ALA A 210 -0.47 7.03 -14.92
N LEU A 211 -1.59 6.89 -14.22
CA LEU A 211 -2.89 6.72 -14.85
C LEU A 211 -3.58 8.06 -15.08
N SER A 212 -4.26 8.19 -16.22
CA SER A 212 -5.07 9.38 -16.52
C SER A 212 -6.45 9.22 -15.88
N VAL A 213 -6.69 9.85 -14.73
CA VAL A 213 -7.97 9.80 -14.03
C VAL A 213 -9.07 10.48 -14.85
N GLU A 214 -10.08 9.71 -15.28
CA GLU A 214 -11.26 10.21 -15.99
C GLU A 214 -12.38 10.59 -15.01
N GLU A 215 -12.65 9.76 -14.02
CA GLU A 215 -13.73 9.92 -13.02
C GLU A 215 -13.16 9.65 -11.62
N TRP A 216 -13.48 10.51 -10.66
CA TRP A 216 -13.13 10.30 -9.25
C TRP A 216 -14.35 10.64 -8.39
N SER A 217 -14.76 9.68 -7.56
CA SER A 217 -15.78 9.85 -6.53
C SER A 217 -15.34 9.12 -5.27
N ASP A 218 -16.09 9.33 -4.19
CA ASP A 218 -15.79 8.73 -2.89
C ASP A 218 -15.84 7.19 -2.89
N THR A 219 -16.54 6.59 -3.86
CA THR A 219 -16.72 5.13 -3.94
C THR A 219 -16.16 4.50 -5.20
N LYS A 220 -15.72 5.31 -6.17
CA LYS A 220 -15.30 4.83 -7.48
C LYS A 220 -14.26 5.75 -8.09
N ILE A 221 -13.22 5.15 -8.65
CA ILE A 221 -12.25 5.83 -9.50
C ILE A 221 -12.20 5.12 -10.85
N LYS A 222 -12.26 5.89 -11.93
CA LYS A 222 -12.06 5.44 -13.31
C LYS A 222 -10.82 6.11 -13.86
N ALA A 223 -9.84 5.33 -14.28
CA ALA A 223 -8.61 5.85 -14.84
C ALA A 223 -8.24 5.11 -16.14
N LYS A 224 -7.72 5.85 -17.11
CA LYS A 224 -7.26 5.32 -18.39
C LYS A 224 -5.78 4.98 -18.31
N ILE A 225 -5.44 3.79 -18.80
CA ILE A 225 -4.07 3.31 -18.94
C ILE A 225 -3.46 3.99 -20.18
N PRO A 226 -2.28 4.61 -20.09
CA PRO A 226 -1.67 5.27 -21.24
C PRO A 226 -1.52 4.30 -22.42
N GLY A 227 -1.80 4.80 -23.63
CA GLY A 227 -1.42 4.12 -24.86
C GLY A 227 0.06 4.36 -25.11
N ASN A 228 0.82 3.32 -25.48
CA ASN A 228 2.17 3.50 -26.02
C ASN A 228 2.11 4.19 -27.39
#